data_AF-A0A2V7MA20-F1
#
_entry.id   AF-A0A2V7MA20-F1
#
_cell.length_a   1.000
_cell.length_b   1.000
_cell.length_c   1.000
_cell.angle_alpha   90.00
_cell.angle_beta   90.00
_cell.angle_gamma   90.00
#
_symmetry.space_group_name_H-M   'P 1'
#
loop_
_entity.id
_entity.type
_entity.pdbx_description
1 polymer ?
#
loop_
_entity_poly.entity_id
_entity_poly.type
_entity_poly.pdbx_seq_one_letter_code
_entity_poly.pdbx_strand_id
1 'polypeptide(L)'
;MLAAALACGKFGPGDLSRTIAIEITAPDSLEEYDTITPHARLLDGRGDPVAATIAWSLPDSADTVALTLIDTNTGTITVNHTGLTGRLLARSGGFVGNPVSIRTLAAADTLFATSLSTVDTVALPADSVSDSLKVEVADTIESASGGGSLTVGLAGRPVLYSITEPVSPGPVTLVTNDSTHSPVTTDTVTTGASGIAFVKVRLLGPPVPDSVVVQAIARRAGGDTVPGSPVSFVVRFRP
;
A
#
# COMPACT_ATOMS: atom_id res chain seq x y z
N MET A 1 57.72 -0.94 -11.11
CA MET A 1 56.99 -0.15 -12.13
C MET A 1 55.60 0.10 -11.57
N LEU A 2 55.36 1.26 -10.96
CA LEU A 2 54.09 1.63 -10.34
C LEU A 2 53.25 2.34 -11.40
N ALA A 3 52.21 1.70 -11.91
CA ALA A 3 51.24 2.34 -12.79
C ALA A 3 50.23 3.10 -11.91
N ALA A 4 50.31 4.43 -11.92
CA ALA A 4 49.28 5.27 -11.32
C ALA A 4 48.04 5.25 -12.22
N ALA A 5 46.94 4.68 -11.72
CA ALA A 5 45.62 4.86 -12.30
C ALA A 5 45.14 6.29 -11.99
N LEU A 6 45.46 7.24 -12.87
CA LEU A 6 44.97 8.62 -12.83
C LEU A 6 43.99 8.84 -13.99
N ALA A 7 42.76 8.37 -13.82
CA ALA A 7 41.62 8.89 -14.57
C ALA A 7 40.30 8.65 -13.80
N CYS A 8 40.19 9.19 -12.59
CA CYS A 8 38.87 9.64 -12.14
C CYS A 8 38.50 10.81 -13.06
N GLY A 9 37.60 10.60 -14.01
CA GLY A 9 37.14 11.64 -14.93
C GLY A 9 36.65 12.85 -14.16
N LYS A 10 37.34 13.98 -14.31
CA LYS A 10 36.92 15.26 -13.75
C LYS A 10 35.89 15.84 -14.71
N PHE A 11 34.62 15.89 -14.30
CA PHE A 11 33.57 16.54 -15.09
C PHE A 11 33.97 17.99 -15.39
N GLY A 12 34.05 18.34 -16.67
CA GLY A 12 34.32 19.70 -17.12
C GLY A 12 33.07 20.59 -16.99
N PRO A 13 33.22 21.93 -17.04
CA PRO A 13 32.08 22.86 -16.92
C PRO A 13 30.97 22.64 -17.96
N GLY A 14 31.32 22.09 -19.14
CA GLY A 14 30.37 21.73 -20.20
C GLY A 14 29.73 20.35 -20.05
N ASP A 15 30.25 19.49 -19.17
CA ASP A 15 29.68 18.15 -18.93
C ASP A 15 28.43 18.21 -18.05
N LEU A 16 28.31 19.26 -17.22
CA LEU A 16 27.14 19.46 -16.36
C LEU A 16 25.88 19.87 -17.15
N SER A 17 26.02 20.43 -18.35
CA SER A 17 24.87 20.76 -19.22
C SER A 17 24.49 19.62 -20.16
N ARG A 18 25.20 18.49 -20.13
CA ARG A 18 24.87 17.33 -20.96
C ARG A 18 23.78 16.54 -20.29
N THR A 19 22.88 15.99 -21.09
CA THR A 19 21.94 14.97 -20.63
C THR A 19 22.68 13.73 -20.12
N ILE A 20 22.29 13.22 -18.96
CA ILE A 20 22.94 12.05 -18.34
C ILE A 20 21.97 10.92 -17.97
N ALA A 21 20.69 11.22 -17.73
CA ALA A 21 19.77 10.24 -17.15
C ALA A 21 18.31 10.52 -17.48
N ILE A 22 17.47 9.50 -17.32
CA ILE A 22 16.02 9.61 -17.25
C ILE A 22 15.58 9.21 -15.85
N GLU A 23 14.85 10.09 -15.19
CA GLU A 23 14.13 9.80 -13.96
C GLU A 23 12.69 9.42 -14.28
N ILE A 24 12.16 8.41 -13.60
CA ILE A 24 10.79 7.93 -13.74
C ILE A 24 10.11 7.98 -12.37
N THR A 25 8.90 8.54 -12.32
CA THR A 25 8.03 8.57 -11.15
C THR A 25 6.72 7.88 -11.49
N ALA A 26 6.42 6.82 -10.78
CA ALA A 26 5.19 6.04 -10.87
C ALA A 26 4.81 5.52 -9.47
N PRO A 27 3.53 5.21 -9.21
CA PRO A 27 3.16 4.51 -7.99
C PRO A 27 3.77 3.11 -7.97
N ASP A 28 3.91 2.54 -6.78
CA ASP A 28 4.46 1.19 -6.58
C ASP A 28 3.43 0.08 -6.92
N SER A 29 2.16 0.46 -7.03
CA SER A 29 1.03 -0.43 -7.29
C SER A 29 -0.09 0.27 -8.05
N LEU A 30 -0.92 -0.52 -8.72
CA LEU A 30 -2.08 -0.09 -9.49
C LEU A 30 -3.21 -1.12 -9.33
N GLU A 31 -4.43 -0.67 -9.06
CA GLU A 31 -5.60 -1.54 -9.01
C GLU A 31 -6.21 -1.74 -10.39
N GLU A 32 -6.93 -2.85 -10.59
CA GLU A 32 -7.71 -3.05 -11.81
C GLU A 32 -8.78 -1.97 -11.95
N TYR A 33 -9.14 -1.67 -13.20
CA TYR A 33 -10.00 -0.54 -13.59
C TYR A 33 -9.40 0.86 -13.40
N ASP A 34 -8.34 1.02 -12.62
CA ASP A 34 -7.61 2.28 -12.55
C ASP A 34 -6.77 2.52 -13.82
N THR A 35 -6.61 3.80 -14.14
CA THR A 35 -5.73 4.26 -15.21
C THR A 35 -4.84 5.36 -14.66
N ILE A 36 -3.54 5.23 -14.88
CA ILE A 36 -2.57 6.22 -14.42
C ILE A 36 -1.70 6.71 -15.58
N THR A 37 -1.26 7.96 -15.46
CA THR A 37 -0.24 8.54 -16.33
C THR A 37 1.01 8.80 -15.49
N PRO A 38 2.04 7.95 -15.62
CA PRO A 38 3.31 8.12 -14.92
C PRO A 38 4.08 9.31 -15.49
N HIS A 39 5.10 9.75 -14.77
CA HIS A 39 5.90 10.90 -15.14
C HIS A 39 7.35 10.49 -15.38
N ALA A 40 8.01 11.12 -16.36
CA ALA A 40 9.43 10.94 -16.58
C ALA A 40 10.08 12.25 -17.03
N ARG A 41 11.34 12.44 -16.64
CA ARG A 41 12.13 13.63 -16.97
C ARG A 41 13.50 13.22 -17.44
N LEU A 42 13.94 13.84 -18.52
CA LEU A 42 15.33 13.79 -18.95
C LEU A 42 16.13 14.80 -18.11
N LEU A 43 17.26 14.40 -17.56
CA LEU A 43 18.06 15.23 -16.65
C LEU A 43 19.44 15.55 -17.24
N ASP A 44 19.91 16.78 -17.03
CA ASP A 44 21.30 17.17 -17.30
C ASP A 44 22.23 16.76 -16.13
N GLY A 45 23.53 17.02 -16.30
CA GLY A 45 24.55 16.72 -15.29
C GLY A 45 24.43 17.53 -13.98
N ARG A 46 23.55 18.52 -13.91
CA ARG A 46 23.16 19.22 -12.67
C ARG A 46 21.91 18.61 -12.02
N GLY A 47 21.23 17.70 -12.71
CA GLY A 47 19.93 17.18 -12.32
C GLY A 47 18.76 18.07 -12.78
N ASP A 48 19.02 19.06 -13.64
CA ASP A 48 17.98 19.95 -14.14
C ASP A 48 17.19 19.26 -15.26
N PRO A 49 15.86 19.47 -15.33
CA PRO A 49 15.03 18.91 -16.40
C PRO A 49 15.38 19.49 -17.77
N VAL A 50 15.53 18.62 -18.75
CA VAL A 50 15.74 18.97 -20.16
C VAL A 50 14.48 18.63 -20.94
N ALA A 51 14.01 19.57 -21.76
CA ALA A 51 12.86 19.34 -22.63
C ALA A 51 13.16 18.21 -23.63
N ALA A 52 12.31 17.18 -23.63
CA ALA A 52 12.48 16.02 -24.50
C ALA A 52 11.16 15.28 -24.70
N THR A 53 11.06 14.55 -25.81
CA THR A 53 9.98 13.57 -26.01
C THR A 53 10.34 12.29 -25.28
N ILE A 54 9.44 11.80 -24.44
CA ILE A 54 9.57 10.52 -23.77
C ILE A 54 8.70 9.49 -24.49
N ALA A 55 9.30 8.34 -24.81
CA ALA A 55 8.60 7.17 -25.30
C ALA A 55 8.56 6.10 -24.21
N TRP A 56 7.40 5.50 -24.03
CA TRP A 56 7.14 4.50 -23.00
C TRP A 56 7.02 3.11 -23.60
N SER A 57 7.41 2.11 -22.83
CA SER A 57 7.32 0.70 -23.21
C SER A 57 7.20 -0.19 -21.99
N LEU A 58 6.63 -1.37 -22.19
CA LEU A 58 6.64 -2.46 -21.23
C LEU A 58 7.70 -3.47 -21.70
N PRO A 59 8.79 -3.68 -20.95
CA PRO A 59 9.86 -4.59 -21.34
C PRO A 59 9.52 -6.07 -21.07
N ASP A 60 8.37 -6.36 -20.46
CA ASP A 60 7.93 -7.72 -20.14
C ASP A 60 7.42 -8.47 -21.38
N SER A 61 7.51 -9.80 -21.37
CA SER A 61 7.05 -10.62 -22.50
C SER A 61 5.52 -10.72 -22.53
N ALA A 62 4.95 -10.92 -23.73
CA ALA A 62 3.51 -11.02 -23.97
C ALA A 62 2.77 -11.98 -23.02
N ASP A 63 3.42 -13.08 -22.60
CA ASP A 63 2.84 -14.10 -21.72
C ASP A 63 2.87 -13.73 -20.22
N THR A 64 3.48 -12.59 -19.87
CA THR A 64 3.65 -12.10 -18.48
C THR A 64 3.17 -10.66 -18.28
N VAL A 65 2.43 -10.13 -19.25
CA VAL A 65 2.02 -8.71 -19.28
C VAL A 65 1.01 -8.42 -18.18
N ALA A 66 1.51 -7.93 -17.06
CA ALA A 66 0.68 -7.48 -15.94
C ALA A 66 -0.05 -6.15 -16.27
N LEU A 67 0.55 -5.31 -17.12
CA LEU A 67 0.08 -3.95 -17.44
C LEU A 67 -0.24 -3.81 -18.92
N THR A 68 -1.24 -3.03 -19.28
CA THR A 68 -1.46 -2.59 -20.67
C THR A 68 -1.00 -1.15 -20.81
N LEU A 69 -0.18 -0.88 -21.84
CA LEU A 69 0.21 0.48 -22.23
C LEU A 69 -0.80 1.02 -23.24
N ILE A 70 -1.60 1.99 -22.80
CA ILE A 70 -2.70 2.59 -23.55
C ILE A 70 -2.16 3.64 -24.54
N ASP A 71 -1.19 4.45 -24.09
CA ASP A 71 -0.55 5.48 -24.92
C ASP A 71 0.97 5.49 -24.68
N THR A 72 1.72 5.30 -25.76
CA THR A 72 3.19 5.21 -25.72
C THR A 72 3.89 6.56 -25.59
N ASN A 73 3.19 7.68 -25.81
CA ASN A 73 3.75 9.03 -25.71
C ASN A 73 3.57 9.61 -24.30
N THR A 74 2.41 9.35 -23.67
CA THR A 74 2.15 9.80 -22.30
C THR A 74 2.58 8.76 -21.27
N GLY A 75 2.68 7.49 -21.67
CA GLY A 75 2.97 6.39 -20.76
C GLY A 75 1.74 5.90 -20.01
N THR A 76 0.54 6.28 -20.44
CA THR A 76 -0.70 5.93 -19.75
C THR A 76 -0.88 4.41 -19.73
N ILE A 77 -1.07 3.85 -18.54
CA ILE A 77 -1.18 2.40 -18.31
C ILE A 77 -2.43 2.04 -17.51
N THR A 78 -2.87 0.80 -17.67
CA THR A 78 -3.87 0.12 -16.83
C THR A 78 -3.41 -1.29 -16.49
N VAL A 79 -4.13 -1.98 -15.61
CA VAL A 79 -3.89 -3.39 -15.28
C VAL A 79 -4.47 -4.29 -16.37
N ASN A 80 -3.67 -5.26 -16.80
CA ASN A 80 -4.10 -6.35 -17.68
C ASN A 80 -4.36 -7.65 -16.90
N HIS A 81 -3.52 -7.93 -15.89
CA HIS A 81 -3.64 -9.10 -15.05
C HIS A 81 -3.26 -8.76 -13.61
N THR A 82 -4.13 -9.08 -12.65
CA THR A 82 -3.90 -8.83 -11.22
C THR A 82 -2.98 -9.91 -10.62
N GLY A 83 -2.33 -9.58 -9.49
CA GLY A 83 -1.46 -10.52 -8.78
C GLY A 83 -0.06 -10.69 -9.38
N LEU A 84 0.28 -9.90 -10.40
CA LEU A 84 1.60 -9.89 -11.05
C LEU A 84 2.32 -8.56 -10.78
N THR A 85 3.54 -8.44 -11.28
CA THR A 85 4.29 -7.17 -11.27
C THR A 85 4.72 -6.87 -12.69
N GLY A 86 4.27 -5.73 -13.21
CA GLY A 86 4.70 -5.23 -14.50
C GLY A 86 5.84 -4.23 -14.35
N ARG A 87 6.63 -4.07 -15.41
CA ARG A 87 7.69 -3.07 -15.48
C ARG A 87 7.35 -2.03 -16.51
N LEU A 88 7.64 -0.79 -16.18
CA LEU A 88 7.46 0.35 -17.06
C LEU A 88 8.81 1.00 -17.34
N LEU A 89 9.07 1.26 -18.61
CA LEU A 89 10.32 1.83 -19.07
C LEU A 89 10.09 3.10 -19.89
N ALA A 90 10.81 4.16 -19.53
CA ALA A 90 10.87 5.40 -20.30
C ALA A 90 12.18 5.50 -21.09
N ARG A 91 12.09 6.04 -22.30
CA ARG A 91 13.23 6.27 -23.21
C ARG A 91 13.13 7.65 -23.84
N SER A 92 14.28 8.25 -24.13
CA SER A 92 14.37 9.51 -24.87
C SER A 92 15.66 9.57 -25.67
N GLY A 93 15.55 9.60 -26.99
CA GLY A 93 16.72 9.48 -27.88
C GLY A 93 17.53 8.22 -27.57
N GLY A 94 18.82 8.38 -27.26
CA GLY A 94 19.72 7.29 -26.86
C GLY A 94 19.67 6.92 -25.37
N PHE A 95 18.88 7.62 -24.55
CA PHE A 95 18.80 7.40 -23.12
C PHE A 95 17.66 6.43 -22.78
N VAL A 96 17.94 5.50 -21.88
CA VAL A 96 17.00 4.50 -21.37
C VAL A 96 16.99 4.61 -19.85
N GLY A 97 15.83 4.83 -19.26
CA GLY A 97 15.67 4.89 -17.81
C GLY A 97 15.81 3.50 -17.17
N ASN A 98 15.87 3.48 -15.84
CA ASN A 98 15.74 2.22 -15.11
C ASN A 98 14.26 1.81 -15.11
N PRO A 99 13.90 0.56 -15.47
CA PRO A 99 12.52 0.12 -15.38
C PRO A 99 11.98 0.26 -13.96
N VAL A 100 10.77 0.80 -13.82
CA VAL A 100 10.05 0.86 -12.54
C VAL A 100 9.07 -0.30 -12.46
N SER A 101 9.01 -0.97 -11.31
CA SER A 101 8.12 -2.10 -11.07
C SER A 101 6.82 -1.61 -10.44
N ILE A 102 5.68 -2.08 -10.97
CA ILE A 102 4.33 -1.73 -10.52
C ILE A 102 3.59 -3.03 -10.24
N ARG A 103 3.17 -3.22 -8.99
CA ARG A 103 2.35 -4.37 -8.59
C ARG A 103 0.92 -4.18 -9.06
N THR A 104 0.34 -5.20 -9.67
CA THR A 104 -1.05 -5.16 -10.12
C THR A 104 -1.96 -5.82 -9.09
N LEU A 105 -3.00 -5.11 -8.72
CA LEU A 105 -3.86 -5.46 -7.60
C LEU A 105 -5.31 -5.55 -8.09
N ALA A 106 -6.11 -6.46 -7.52
CA ALA A 106 -7.57 -6.41 -7.72
C ALA A 106 -8.15 -5.14 -7.08
N ALA A 107 -9.33 -4.69 -7.50
CA ALA A 107 -9.94 -3.49 -6.95
C ALA A 107 -10.57 -3.83 -5.60
N ALA A 108 -10.18 -3.13 -4.54
CA ALA A 108 -10.85 -3.30 -3.25
C ALA A 108 -12.14 -2.47 -3.24
N ASP A 109 -13.28 -3.12 -3.09
CA ASP A 109 -14.59 -2.46 -3.14
C ASP A 109 -15.40 -2.60 -1.85
N THR A 110 -14.95 -3.45 -0.91
CA THR A 110 -15.65 -3.64 0.35
C THR A 110 -14.70 -3.90 1.51
N LEU A 111 -15.06 -3.36 2.67
CA LEU A 111 -14.45 -3.61 3.97
C LEU A 111 -15.56 -3.94 4.97
N PHE A 112 -15.42 -5.05 5.69
CA PHE A 112 -16.38 -5.43 6.73
C PHE A 112 -15.71 -6.17 7.89
N ALA A 113 -16.35 -6.13 9.07
CA ALA A 113 -15.93 -6.94 10.20
C ALA A 113 -16.25 -8.42 9.94
N THR A 114 -15.32 -9.33 10.25
CA THR A 114 -15.57 -10.78 10.03
C THR A 114 -16.39 -11.41 11.15
N SER A 115 -16.54 -10.71 12.28
CA SER A 115 -17.33 -11.16 13.43
C SER A 115 -18.74 -10.58 13.35
N LEU A 116 -19.72 -11.35 13.82
CA LEU A 116 -21.11 -10.90 14.00
C LEU A 116 -21.25 -9.78 15.04
N SER A 117 -20.29 -9.68 15.96
CA SER A 117 -20.21 -8.60 16.96
C SER A 117 -18.89 -7.85 16.81
N THR A 118 -18.99 -6.52 16.71
CA THR A 118 -17.83 -5.62 16.81
C THR A 118 -17.57 -5.16 18.26
N VAL A 119 -18.34 -5.70 19.22
CA VAL A 119 -18.16 -5.46 20.65
C VAL A 119 -17.48 -6.68 21.27
N ASP A 120 -16.35 -6.43 21.93
CA ASP A 120 -15.66 -7.39 22.77
C ASP A 120 -15.72 -6.97 24.26
N THR A 121 -15.60 -7.94 25.16
CA THR A 121 -15.59 -7.71 26.61
C THR A 121 -14.43 -8.45 27.24
N VAL A 122 -13.53 -7.69 27.87
CA VAL A 122 -12.36 -8.20 28.55
C VAL A 122 -12.62 -8.19 30.05
N ALA A 123 -12.46 -9.36 30.68
CA ALA A 123 -12.48 -9.50 32.13
C ALA A 123 -11.13 -9.09 32.71
N LEU A 124 -11.13 -8.30 33.77
CA LEU A 124 -9.90 -7.80 34.41
C LEU A 124 -9.22 -8.91 35.23
N PRO A 125 -7.88 -9.01 35.12
CA PRO A 125 -7.02 -8.18 35.97
C PRO A 125 -5.85 -7.50 35.23
N ALA A 126 -5.57 -6.22 35.58
CA ALA A 126 -4.41 -5.34 35.32
C ALA A 126 -3.69 -5.34 33.95
N ASP A 127 -3.37 -6.51 33.39
CA ASP A 127 -2.85 -6.73 32.05
C ASP A 127 -3.75 -7.75 31.34
N SER A 128 -4.50 -7.27 30.37
CA SER A 128 -5.49 -8.07 29.65
C SER A 128 -5.50 -7.70 28.19
N VAL A 129 -5.81 -8.69 27.34
CA VAL A 129 -5.81 -8.55 25.89
C VAL A 129 -7.18 -8.95 25.36
N SER A 130 -7.75 -8.13 24.48
CA SER A 130 -9.01 -8.41 23.79
C SER A 130 -8.90 -9.62 22.86
N ASP A 131 -10.03 -10.12 22.40
CA ASP A 131 -10.03 -10.92 21.17
C ASP A 131 -9.64 -10.06 19.96
N SER A 132 -9.36 -10.72 18.84
CA SER A 132 -8.88 -10.09 17.62
C SER A 132 -10.00 -9.29 16.94
N LEU A 133 -9.73 -8.02 16.71
CA LEU A 133 -10.57 -7.09 15.96
C LEU A 133 -10.31 -7.26 14.48
N LYS A 134 -11.04 -8.18 13.85
CA LYS A 134 -10.81 -8.64 12.48
C LYS A 134 -11.67 -7.89 11.47
N VAL A 135 -11.04 -7.41 10.40
CA VAL A 135 -11.74 -6.95 9.20
C VAL A 135 -11.25 -7.72 7.99
N GLU A 136 -12.11 -7.86 6.99
CA GLU A 136 -11.77 -8.40 5.68
C GLU A 136 -11.89 -7.30 4.63
N VAL A 137 -10.83 -7.12 3.85
CA VAL A 137 -10.83 -6.32 2.63
C VAL A 137 -11.11 -7.28 1.49
N ALA A 138 -12.15 -7.03 0.71
CA ALA A 138 -12.56 -7.91 -0.37
C ALA A 138 -12.91 -7.17 -1.66
N ASP A 139 -13.01 -7.95 -2.72
CA ASP A 139 -13.63 -7.62 -4.00
C ASP A 139 -14.98 -8.35 -4.09
N THR A 140 -16.02 -7.63 -4.50
CA THR A 140 -17.39 -8.11 -4.58
C THR A 140 -17.70 -8.56 -6.00
N ILE A 141 -17.74 -9.87 -6.21
CA ILE A 141 -17.98 -10.47 -7.52
C ILE A 141 -19.44 -10.93 -7.66
N GLU A 142 -19.96 -10.83 -8.88
CA GLU A 142 -21.24 -11.45 -9.21
C GLU A 142 -21.09 -12.97 -9.28
N SER A 143 -22.00 -13.70 -8.64
CA SER A 143 -22.02 -15.15 -8.75
C SER A 143 -22.36 -15.56 -10.18
N ALA A 144 -21.42 -16.24 -10.85
CA ALA A 144 -21.62 -16.76 -12.22
C ALA A 144 -22.84 -17.72 -12.35
N SER A 145 -23.31 -18.28 -11.23
CA SER A 145 -24.47 -19.17 -11.15
C SER A 145 -25.80 -18.46 -10.83
N GLY A 146 -25.86 -17.12 -10.89
CA GLY A 146 -27.08 -16.36 -10.58
C GLY A 146 -27.49 -16.40 -9.10
N GLY A 147 -26.54 -16.75 -8.21
CA GLY A 147 -26.70 -16.62 -6.76
C GLY A 147 -26.48 -15.19 -6.28
N GLY A 148 -26.59 -14.97 -4.96
CA GLY A 148 -26.20 -13.69 -4.35
C GLY A 148 -24.74 -13.34 -4.60
N SER A 149 -24.39 -12.07 -4.42
CA SER A 149 -23.00 -11.60 -4.59
C SER A 149 -22.04 -12.32 -3.62
N LEU A 150 -20.84 -12.65 -4.12
CA LEU A 150 -19.77 -13.30 -3.37
C LEU A 150 -18.65 -12.31 -3.12
N THR A 151 -17.94 -12.44 -2.01
CA THR A 151 -16.73 -11.66 -1.72
C THR A 151 -15.49 -12.52 -1.86
N VAL A 152 -14.44 -11.97 -2.45
CA VAL A 152 -13.11 -12.58 -2.52
C VAL A 152 -12.13 -11.75 -1.70
N GLY A 153 -11.60 -12.33 -0.62
CA GLY A 153 -10.64 -11.65 0.24
C GLY A 153 -9.35 -11.28 -0.48
N LEU A 154 -8.89 -10.03 -0.31
CA LEU A 154 -7.75 -9.46 -0.99
C LEU A 154 -6.51 -9.41 -0.09
N ALA A 155 -5.51 -10.23 -0.40
CA ALA A 155 -4.25 -10.27 0.33
C ALA A 155 -3.37 -9.02 0.08
N GLY A 156 -2.46 -8.74 1.01
CA GLY A 156 -1.44 -7.69 0.84
C GLY A 156 -1.97 -6.26 0.99
N ARG A 157 -3.20 -6.06 1.46
CA ARG A 157 -3.84 -4.74 1.59
C ARG A 157 -3.51 -4.11 2.95
N PRO A 158 -3.06 -2.85 2.98
CA PRO A 158 -2.88 -2.16 4.25
C PRO A 158 -4.23 -1.76 4.85
N VAL A 159 -4.40 -2.05 6.13
CA VAL A 159 -5.53 -1.60 6.95
C VAL A 159 -4.98 -0.81 8.12
N LEU A 160 -5.40 0.45 8.21
CA LEU A 160 -5.05 1.34 9.31
C LEU A 160 -6.03 1.12 10.46
N TYR A 161 -5.51 0.69 11.61
CA TYR A 161 -6.24 0.64 12.87
C TYR A 161 -5.83 1.83 13.74
N SER A 162 -6.80 2.52 14.33
CA SER A 162 -6.56 3.62 15.26
C SER A 162 -7.48 3.55 16.46
N ILE A 163 -6.91 3.71 17.66
CA ILE A 163 -7.69 4.00 18.87
C ILE A 163 -8.23 5.42 18.71
N THR A 164 -9.55 5.55 18.61
CA THR A 164 -10.23 6.85 18.49
C THR A 164 -10.84 7.30 19.81
N GLU A 165 -11.17 6.37 20.70
CA GLU A 165 -11.56 6.66 22.07
C GLU A 165 -10.86 5.72 23.05
N PRO A 166 -10.37 6.23 24.20
CA PRO A 166 -10.33 7.65 24.57
C PRO A 166 -9.35 8.46 23.70
N VAL A 167 -9.68 9.71 23.38
CA VAL A 167 -8.82 10.61 22.57
C VAL A 167 -7.46 10.93 23.21
N SER A 168 -7.37 10.89 24.54
CA SER A 168 -6.12 11.05 25.27
C SER A 168 -5.39 9.71 25.38
N PRO A 169 -4.06 9.64 25.10
CA PRO A 169 -3.28 8.43 25.32
C PRO A 169 -3.49 7.90 26.74
N GLY A 170 -3.98 6.66 26.82
CA GLY A 170 -4.27 5.96 28.07
C GLY A 170 -3.39 4.73 28.24
N PRO A 171 -3.67 3.86 29.22
CA PRO A 171 -2.90 2.64 29.42
C PRO A 171 -3.34 1.54 28.45
N VAL A 172 -3.73 1.89 27.23
CA VAL A 172 -4.21 0.93 26.22
C VAL A 172 -3.37 1.07 24.96
N THR A 173 -3.13 -0.07 24.31
CA THR A 173 -2.33 -0.12 23.09
C THR A 173 -2.88 -1.14 22.12
N LEU A 174 -2.70 -0.87 20.83
CA LEU A 174 -2.88 -1.85 19.78
C LEU A 174 -1.70 -2.84 19.79
N VAL A 175 -2.01 -4.12 19.60
CA VAL A 175 -1.02 -5.18 19.46
C VAL A 175 -1.44 -6.15 18.37
N THR A 176 -0.46 -6.72 17.66
CA THR A 176 -0.67 -7.83 16.71
C THR A 176 -0.26 -9.19 17.29
N ASN A 177 0.37 -9.19 18.47
CA ASN A 177 0.70 -10.38 19.25
C ASN A 177 0.55 -10.10 20.75
N ASP A 178 0.23 -11.16 21.50
CA ASP A 178 -0.13 -11.05 22.92
C ASP A 178 1.07 -10.81 23.85
N SER A 179 2.28 -10.71 23.31
CA SER A 179 3.50 -10.44 24.08
C SER A 179 3.97 -8.99 24.01
N THR A 180 3.42 -8.20 23.10
CA THR A 180 3.83 -6.80 22.91
C THR A 180 3.19 -5.89 23.96
N HIS A 181 3.97 -4.94 24.47
CA HIS A 181 3.56 -3.97 25.48
C HIS A 181 3.93 -2.52 25.10
N SER A 182 4.55 -2.33 23.93
CA SER A 182 4.93 -0.99 23.49
C SER A 182 3.67 -0.17 23.19
N PRO A 183 3.59 1.10 23.63
CA PRO A 183 2.44 1.95 23.37
C PRO A 183 2.34 2.29 21.89
N VAL A 184 1.21 1.93 21.28
CA VAL A 184 0.84 2.14 19.88
C VAL A 184 -0.66 2.45 19.83
N THR A 185 -1.03 3.65 19.43
CA THR A 185 -2.43 4.06 19.26
C THR A 185 -2.90 3.98 17.80
N THR A 186 -1.98 3.73 16.88
CA THR A 186 -2.25 3.59 15.45
C THR A 186 -1.28 2.57 14.86
N ASP A 187 -1.82 1.57 14.16
CA ASP A 187 -1.04 0.50 13.55
C ASP A 187 -1.57 0.21 12.14
N THR A 188 -0.67 -0.01 11.17
CA THR A 188 -1.05 -0.41 9.82
C THR A 188 -0.73 -1.88 9.65
N VAL A 189 -1.76 -2.72 9.52
CA VAL A 189 -1.62 -4.16 9.37
C VAL A 189 -1.94 -4.56 7.94
N THR A 190 -1.11 -5.41 7.36
CA THR A 190 -1.34 -5.97 6.02
C THR A 190 -2.25 -7.18 6.08
N THR A 191 -3.25 -7.26 5.20
CA THR A 191 -4.14 -8.43 5.10
C THR A 191 -3.38 -9.69 4.69
N GLY A 192 -3.74 -10.82 5.31
CA GLY A 192 -3.25 -12.15 4.96
C GLY A 192 -3.89 -12.71 3.70
N ALA A 193 -3.61 -13.97 3.38
CA ALA A 193 -4.09 -14.65 2.18
C ALA A 193 -5.62 -14.68 2.02
N SER A 194 -6.37 -14.60 3.12
CA SER A 194 -7.84 -14.55 3.12
C SER A 194 -8.42 -13.13 3.11
N GLY A 195 -7.60 -12.10 2.86
CA GLY A 195 -8.05 -10.70 2.93
C GLY A 195 -8.26 -10.15 4.34
N ILE A 196 -7.91 -10.92 5.37
CA ILE A 196 -8.15 -10.54 6.77
C ILE A 196 -6.93 -9.81 7.35
N ALA A 197 -7.17 -8.66 7.97
CA ALA A 197 -6.26 -7.98 8.88
C ALA A 197 -6.86 -7.96 10.29
N PHE A 198 -6.00 -7.91 11.31
CA PHE A 198 -6.46 -7.84 12.69
C PHE A 198 -5.45 -7.17 13.61
N VAL A 199 -5.99 -6.58 14.67
CA VAL A 199 -5.26 -6.14 15.87
C VAL A 199 -6.01 -6.62 17.11
N LYS A 200 -5.40 -6.50 18.27
CA LYS A 200 -6.04 -6.62 19.58
C LYS A 200 -5.78 -5.35 20.37
N VAL A 201 -6.63 -5.08 21.36
CA VAL A 201 -6.41 -4.04 22.36
C VAL A 201 -5.84 -4.69 23.61
N ARG A 202 -4.68 -4.21 24.06
CA ARG A 202 -4.09 -4.58 25.34
C ARG A 202 -4.25 -3.44 26.34
N LEU A 203 -4.68 -3.79 27.54
CA LEU A 203 -4.59 -2.94 28.72
C LEU A 203 -3.21 -3.15 29.38
N LEU A 204 -2.45 -2.09 29.54
CA LEU A 204 -1.10 -2.09 30.14
C LEU A 204 -1.13 -1.87 31.65
N GLY A 205 -2.23 -1.33 32.19
CA GLY A 205 -2.37 -1.04 33.62
C GLY A 205 -3.48 -0.01 33.92
N PRO A 206 -3.59 0.45 35.18
CA PRO A 206 -4.53 1.50 35.57
C PRO A 206 -4.07 2.91 35.11
N PRO A 207 -4.99 3.89 34.94
CA PRO A 207 -6.44 3.79 35.16
C PRO A 207 -7.17 3.09 34.01
N VAL A 208 -7.99 2.10 34.34
CA VAL A 208 -8.70 1.29 33.33
C VAL A 208 -9.87 2.10 32.74
N PRO A 209 -9.95 2.29 31.42
CA PRO A 209 -11.10 2.91 30.78
C PRO A 209 -12.31 1.96 30.75
N ASP A 210 -13.53 2.48 30.78
CA ASP A 210 -14.75 1.63 30.63
C ASP A 210 -14.79 0.94 29.27
N SER A 211 -14.33 1.64 28.22
CA SER A 211 -14.21 1.09 26.89
C SER A 211 -13.16 1.79 26.04
N VAL A 212 -12.72 1.10 25.00
CA VAL A 212 -11.87 1.62 23.93
C VAL A 212 -12.61 1.45 22.60
N VAL A 213 -12.62 2.50 21.78
CA VAL A 213 -13.12 2.44 20.41
C VAL A 213 -11.95 2.41 19.45
N VAL A 214 -11.94 1.39 18.59
CA VAL A 214 -10.93 1.22 17.54
C VAL A 214 -11.63 1.32 16.18
N GLN A 215 -11.10 2.15 15.30
CA GLN A 215 -11.54 2.24 13.91
C GLN A 215 -10.53 1.57 12.99
N ALA A 216 -11.04 0.83 12.01
CA ALA A 216 -10.26 0.22 10.94
C ALA A 216 -10.66 0.86 9.59
N ILE A 217 -9.68 1.32 8.83
CA ILE A 217 -9.85 1.96 7.53
C ILE A 217 -8.96 1.28 6.50
N ALA A 218 -9.54 0.89 5.36
CA ALA A 218 -8.80 0.45 4.19
C ALA A 218 -8.85 1.52 3.09
N ARG A 219 -7.78 1.59 2.30
CA ARG A 219 -7.68 2.48 1.13
C ARG A 219 -7.30 1.69 -0.11
N ARG A 220 -7.80 2.13 -1.25
CA ARG A 220 -7.34 1.69 -2.57
C ARG A 220 -5.92 2.19 -2.83
N ALA A 221 -5.22 1.56 -3.76
CA ALA A 221 -3.88 1.99 -4.19
C ALA A 221 -3.84 3.46 -4.64
N GLY A 222 -4.91 3.95 -5.28
CA GLY A 222 -5.09 5.36 -5.66
C GLY A 222 -5.31 6.33 -4.49
N GLY A 223 -5.46 5.84 -3.25
CA GLY A 223 -5.61 6.65 -2.03
C GLY A 223 -7.04 6.87 -1.55
N ASP A 224 -8.04 6.52 -2.37
CA ASP A 224 -9.46 6.57 -2.01
C ASP A 224 -9.81 5.57 -0.91
N THR A 225 -10.82 5.91 -0.11
CA THR A 225 -11.32 5.02 0.94
C THR A 225 -12.11 3.86 0.35
N VAL A 226 -11.82 2.64 0.80
CA VAL A 226 -12.61 1.45 0.42
C VAL A 226 -14.00 1.55 1.05
N PRO A 227 -15.10 1.36 0.29
CA PRO A 227 -16.45 1.34 0.83
C PRO A 227 -16.59 0.39 2.03
N GLY A 228 -17.38 0.80 3.04
CA GLY A 228 -17.49 0.09 4.33
C GLY A 228 -16.50 0.58 5.40
N SER A 229 -15.50 1.38 5.02
CA SER A 229 -14.64 2.08 6.00
C SER A 229 -15.31 3.37 6.55
N PRO A 230 -15.10 3.74 7.83
CA PRO A 230 -14.42 2.95 8.86
C PRO A 230 -15.31 1.86 9.45
N VAL A 231 -14.71 0.71 9.77
CA VAL A 231 -15.33 -0.29 10.65
C VAL A 231 -14.99 0.05 12.10
N SER A 232 -15.98 0.13 12.98
CA SER A 232 -15.80 0.49 14.39
C SER A 232 -15.97 -0.70 15.32
N PHE A 233 -14.98 -0.90 16.19
CA PHE A 233 -14.97 -1.90 17.26
C PHE A 233 -15.01 -1.23 18.63
N VAL A 234 -15.66 -1.88 19.60
CA VAL A 234 -15.71 -1.43 20.99
C VAL A 234 -15.20 -2.54 21.90
N VAL A 235 -14.10 -2.29 22.61
CA VAL A 235 -13.57 -3.21 23.63
C VAL A 235 -13.99 -2.66 24.99
N ARG A 236 -14.81 -3.42 25.73
CA ARG A 236 -15.28 -3.05 27.07
C ARG A 236 -14.42 -3.72 28.13
N PHE A 237 -14.01 -2.98 29.14
CA PHE A 237 -13.32 -3.53 30.30
C PHE A 237 -14.32 -3.69 31.45
N ARG A 238 -14.45 -4.90 31.97
CA ARG A 238 -15.38 -5.20 33.08
C ARG A 238 -14.67 -5.94 34.21
N PRO A 239 -15.05 -5.67 35.48
CA PRO A 239 -14.62 -6.46 36.63
C PRO A 239 -14.98 -7.94 36.49
#